data_AF-A0A7J3MYM0-F1
#
_entry.id   AF-A0A7J3MYM0-F1
#
_cell.length_a   1.000
_cell.length_b   1.000
_cell.length_c   1.000
_cell.angle_alpha   90.00
_cell.angle_beta   90.00
_cell.angle_gamma   90.00
#
_symmetry.space_group_name_H-M   'P 1'
#
loop_
_entity.id
_entity.type
_entity.pdbx_description
1 polymer ?
#
loop_
_entity_poly.entity_id
_entity_poly.type
_entity_poly.pdbx_seq_one_letter_code
_entity_poly.pdbx_strand_id
1 'polypeptide(L)'
;MDSTYNNGVFFRDIYPFHDVPHVGRIDDREVTENLSKIHLTDTTLRDGQQGWRMFSIEECEKIYELLVDIGRAIISTEVFLYTDKDREAAKRLISYGYEYPKVIGWIRATHSDLQLVVDAGLDETVMLTSISDYHIRYKFGVTREEAIKKYLEVIEKALSRGIAVRASLEDITRADIHGVVIPFIKKLLELSERYGVPVKIKLPDTLGLGLPFYEVSLPRSIPRIVKTIRSLGIPQEYIEFHA
;
A
#
# COMPACT_ATOMS: atom_id res chain seq x y z
N MET A 1 -43.71 -29.90 27.20
CA MET A 1 -43.29 -28.56 27.65
C MET A 1 -42.12 -28.16 26.78
N ASP A 2 -42.29 -27.06 26.07
CA ASP A 2 -41.56 -26.70 24.86
C ASP A 2 -40.04 -26.57 25.01
N SER A 3 -39.33 -27.08 24.00
CA SER A 3 -37.90 -26.98 23.79
C SER A 3 -37.48 -25.64 23.13
N THR A 4 -38.21 -24.55 23.36
CA THR A 4 -38.06 -23.29 22.61
C THR A 4 -37.39 -22.15 23.39
N TYR A 5 -36.71 -22.45 24.50
CA TYR A 5 -35.76 -21.48 25.07
C TYR A 5 -34.46 -21.50 24.26
N ASN A 6 -34.50 -20.80 23.13
CA ASN A 6 -33.31 -20.36 22.40
C ASN A 6 -32.46 -19.55 23.40
N ASN A 7 -31.23 -19.97 23.66
CA ASN A 7 -30.38 -19.57 24.80
C ASN A 7 -29.91 -18.09 24.77
N GLY A 8 -30.68 -17.17 24.20
CA GLY A 8 -30.36 -15.73 24.08
C GLY A 8 -29.17 -15.41 23.18
N VAL A 9 -28.46 -16.42 22.67
CA VAL A 9 -27.29 -16.26 21.81
C VAL A 9 -27.70 -16.47 20.35
N PHE A 10 -28.01 -15.38 19.67
CA PHE A 10 -28.31 -15.37 18.24
C PHE A 10 -27.02 -15.33 17.40
N PHE A 11 -27.04 -15.96 16.21
CA PHE A 11 -26.00 -15.83 15.19
C PHE A 11 -24.59 -16.33 15.58
N ARG A 12 -24.44 -17.44 16.33
CA ARG A 12 -23.12 -18.03 16.68
C ARG A 12 -22.24 -18.33 15.46
N ASP A 13 -22.85 -18.66 14.33
CA ASP A 13 -22.14 -18.95 13.08
C ASP A 13 -21.58 -17.69 12.41
N ILE A 14 -21.99 -16.49 12.86
CA ILE A 14 -21.52 -15.19 12.39
C ILE A 14 -20.66 -14.51 13.46
N TYR A 15 -21.00 -14.67 14.74
CA TYR A 15 -20.30 -14.07 15.89
C TYR A 15 -19.86 -15.15 16.89
N PRO A 16 -18.83 -15.96 16.57
CA PRO A 16 -18.27 -16.92 17.51
C PRO A 16 -17.57 -16.21 18.68
N PHE A 17 -17.61 -16.80 19.87
CA PHE A 17 -16.98 -16.23 21.07
C PHE A 17 -15.46 -16.33 21.10
N HIS A 18 -14.89 -17.25 20.32
CA HIS A 18 -13.47 -17.62 20.37
C HIS A 18 -12.75 -17.43 19.04
N ASP A 19 -13.41 -16.81 18.07
CA ASP A 19 -12.87 -16.57 16.74
C ASP A 19 -13.34 -15.20 16.23
N VAL A 20 -12.77 -14.75 15.11
CA VAL A 20 -13.18 -13.51 14.46
C VAL A 20 -14.60 -13.63 13.90
N PRO A 21 -15.41 -12.56 13.94
CA PRO A 21 -16.71 -12.56 13.29
C PRO A 21 -16.62 -12.99 11.83
N HIS A 22 -17.42 -13.97 11.44
CA HIS A 22 -17.50 -14.44 10.06
C HIS A 22 -18.36 -13.47 9.25
N VAL A 23 -17.86 -13.01 8.12
CA VAL A 23 -18.71 -12.28 7.15
C VAL A 23 -19.55 -13.34 6.43
N GLY A 24 -20.86 -13.33 6.67
CA GLY A 24 -21.80 -14.19 5.94
C GLY A 24 -21.74 -13.95 4.43
N ARG A 25 -22.24 -14.89 3.62
CA ARG A 25 -22.30 -14.71 2.16
C ARG A 25 -23.13 -13.47 1.83
N ILE A 26 -22.54 -12.49 1.16
CA ILE A 26 -23.26 -11.34 0.61
C ILE A 26 -23.79 -11.76 -0.76
N ASP A 27 -25.08 -12.10 -0.81
CA ASP A 27 -25.80 -12.72 -1.93
C ASP A 27 -25.23 -14.07 -2.40
N ASP A 28 -25.94 -14.78 -3.30
CA ASP A 28 -25.49 -16.03 -3.95
C ASP A 28 -24.18 -15.90 -4.76
N ARG A 29 -23.49 -14.76 -4.64
CA ARG A 29 -22.14 -14.56 -5.16
C ARG A 29 -21.18 -15.28 -4.22
N GLU A 30 -20.74 -16.44 -4.67
CA GLU A 30 -19.60 -17.11 -4.07
C GLU A 30 -18.41 -16.13 -4.06
N VAL A 31 -17.93 -15.78 -2.86
CA VAL A 31 -16.66 -15.07 -2.70
C VAL A 31 -15.57 -16.09 -3.06
N THR A 32 -15.29 -16.22 -4.35
CA THR A 32 -14.30 -17.18 -4.88
C THR A 32 -12.87 -16.70 -4.73
N GLU A 33 -12.64 -15.56 -4.06
CA GLU A 33 -11.29 -15.02 -3.92
C GLU A 33 -10.49 -15.86 -2.92
N ASN A 34 -9.47 -16.53 -3.45
CA ASN A 34 -8.50 -17.26 -2.66
C ASN A 34 -7.59 -16.26 -1.91
N LEU A 35 -8.02 -15.85 -0.71
CA LEU A 35 -7.29 -14.95 0.19
C LEU A 35 -6.14 -15.65 0.93
N SER A 36 -5.60 -16.76 0.40
CA SER A 36 -4.72 -17.68 1.17
C SER A 36 -3.46 -17.04 1.76
N LYS A 37 -3.06 -15.82 1.36
CA LYS A 37 -1.99 -15.05 1.99
C LYS A 37 -2.30 -13.54 1.94
N ILE A 38 -2.77 -13.00 3.06
CA ILE A 38 -2.85 -11.55 3.29
C ILE A 38 -1.60 -11.14 4.07
N HIS A 39 -0.92 -10.10 3.61
CA HIS A 39 0.22 -9.50 4.28
C HIS A 39 -0.11 -8.07 4.69
N LEU A 40 0.47 -7.63 5.81
CA LEU A 40 0.32 -6.28 6.32
C LEU A 40 1.59 -5.48 6.07
N THR A 41 1.43 -4.21 5.71
CA THR A 41 2.49 -3.22 5.74
C THR A 41 2.16 -2.24 6.84
N ASP A 42 3.05 -2.10 7.82
CA ASP A 42 2.95 -1.06 8.82
C ASP A 42 3.30 0.29 8.22
N THR A 43 2.51 1.30 8.59
CA THR A 43 2.79 2.70 8.25
C THR A 43 2.81 3.57 9.50
N THR A 44 2.86 3.00 10.70
CA THR A 44 2.89 3.74 11.98
C THR A 44 4.07 4.69 12.04
N LEU A 45 5.24 4.23 11.63
CA LEU A 45 6.48 5.01 11.59
C LEU A 45 6.55 6.02 10.43
N ARG A 46 5.51 6.12 9.60
CA ARG A 46 5.42 7.07 8.48
C ARG A 46 4.12 7.86 8.56
N ASP A 47 3.00 7.26 8.16
CA ASP A 47 1.68 7.89 8.16
C ASP A 47 1.21 8.27 9.57
N GLY A 48 1.44 7.37 10.53
CA GLY A 48 1.05 7.60 11.92
C GLY A 48 1.68 8.87 12.51
N GLN A 49 2.92 9.18 12.12
CA GLN A 49 3.58 10.42 12.52
C GLN A 49 2.92 11.69 11.92
N GLN A 50 2.39 11.61 10.70
CA GLN A 50 1.72 12.75 10.04
C GLN A 50 0.39 13.10 10.69
N GLY A 51 -0.31 12.11 11.25
CA GLY A 51 -1.59 12.29 11.94
C GLY A 51 -1.48 12.75 13.39
N TRP A 52 -0.28 12.77 13.98
CA TRP A 52 -0.09 13.09 15.40
C TRP A 52 1.16 13.94 15.65
N ARG A 53 2.26 13.31 16.10
CA ARG A 53 3.53 13.97 16.39
C ARG A 53 4.68 13.14 15.85
N MET A 54 5.81 13.80 15.68
CA MET A 54 7.06 13.12 15.36
C MET A 54 7.53 12.26 16.54
N PHE A 55 7.90 11.02 16.28
CA PHE A 55 8.48 10.11 17.27
C PHE A 55 9.96 10.43 17.52
N SER A 56 10.45 10.18 18.73
CA SER A 56 11.88 10.11 19.00
C SER A 56 12.48 8.84 18.37
N ILE A 57 13.80 8.76 18.27
CA ILE A 57 14.45 7.57 17.71
C ILE A 57 14.15 6.35 18.61
N GLU A 58 14.19 6.53 19.93
CA GLU A 58 13.90 5.49 20.91
C GLU A 58 12.44 5.02 20.85
N GLU A 59 11.51 5.91 20.49
CA GLU A 59 10.11 5.54 20.25
C GLU A 59 9.97 4.74 18.95
N CYS A 60 10.67 5.12 17.89
CA CYS A 60 10.71 4.34 16.65
C CYS A 60 11.25 2.93 16.89
N GLU A 61 12.33 2.80 17.66
CA GLU A 61 12.93 1.51 18.03
C GLU A 61 11.93 0.63 18.81
N LYS A 62 11.28 1.17 19.85
CA LYS A 62 10.27 0.43 20.62
C LYS A 62 9.07 0.00 19.77
N ILE A 63 8.58 0.87 18.90
CA ILE A 63 7.47 0.53 18.00
C ILE A 63 7.92 -0.60 17.06
N TYR A 64 9.13 -0.50 16.50
CA TYR A 64 9.65 -1.53 15.61
C TYR A 64 9.82 -2.89 16.29
N GLU A 65 10.31 -2.93 17.53
CA GLU A 65 10.36 -4.16 18.34
C GLU A 65 8.96 -4.78 18.52
N LEU A 66 7.95 -3.96 18.82
CA LEU A 66 6.56 -4.44 18.90
C LEU A 66 6.05 -5.00 17.56
N LEU A 67 6.41 -4.37 16.43
CA LEU A 67 6.05 -4.88 15.10
C LEU A 67 6.74 -6.22 14.80
N VAL A 68 7.99 -6.41 15.25
CA VAL A 68 8.71 -7.68 15.15
C VAL A 68 8.01 -8.75 16.00
N ASP A 69 7.58 -8.41 17.22
CA ASP A 69 6.88 -9.33 18.13
C ASP A 69 5.51 -9.80 17.59
N ILE A 70 4.80 -8.94 16.84
CA ILE A 70 3.56 -9.34 16.13
C ILE A 70 3.84 -10.43 15.08
N GLY A 71 5.05 -10.45 14.52
CA GLY A 71 5.54 -11.52 13.67
C GLY A 71 5.18 -11.39 12.18
N ARG A 72 5.22 -12.53 11.48
CA ARG A 72 5.26 -12.60 9.99
C ARG A 72 4.00 -12.12 9.26
N ALA A 73 2.97 -11.68 9.99
CA ALA A 73 1.83 -10.99 9.38
C ALA A 73 2.24 -9.63 8.80
N ILE A 74 3.18 -8.94 9.46
CA ILE A 74 3.70 -7.63 9.02
C ILE A 74 4.99 -7.86 8.23
N ILE A 75 4.94 -7.64 6.92
CA ILE A 75 6.08 -7.93 6.03
C ILE A 75 7.02 -6.73 5.85
N SER A 76 6.53 -5.53 6.11
CA SER A 76 7.32 -4.31 5.96
C SER A 76 6.79 -3.18 6.81
N THR A 77 7.67 -2.25 7.17
CA THR A 77 7.33 -0.98 7.82
C THR A 77 7.86 0.17 6.99
N GLU A 78 7.01 1.16 6.72
CA GLU A 78 7.40 2.38 6.01
C GLU A 78 8.07 3.37 6.96
N VAL A 79 9.13 4.03 6.51
CA VAL A 79 9.81 5.12 7.24
C VAL A 79 10.06 6.34 6.35
N PHE A 80 10.12 7.52 6.97
CA PHE A 80 10.61 8.73 6.31
C PHE A 80 12.14 8.75 6.22
N LEU A 81 12.67 9.57 5.30
CA LEU A 81 14.11 9.79 5.13
C LEU A 81 14.48 11.27 5.03
N TYR A 82 13.55 12.18 5.35
CA TYR A 82 13.68 13.60 5.04
C TYR A 82 14.57 14.36 6.03
N THR A 83 14.52 14.03 7.32
CA THR A 83 15.38 14.65 8.34
C THR A 83 16.55 13.76 8.73
N ASP A 84 17.60 14.34 9.32
CA ASP A 84 18.73 13.56 9.86
C ASP A 84 18.26 12.55 10.92
N LYS A 85 17.27 12.95 11.72
CA LYS A 85 16.64 12.08 12.71
C LYS A 85 15.93 10.89 12.06
N ASP A 86 15.20 11.10 10.97
CA ASP A 86 14.51 10.00 10.27
C ASP A 86 15.51 9.03 9.64
N ARG A 87 16.59 9.55 9.07
CA ARG A 87 17.68 8.73 8.51
C ARG A 87 18.40 7.93 9.60
N GLU A 88 18.70 8.54 10.74
CA GLU A 88 19.29 7.84 11.89
C GLU A 88 18.34 6.78 12.44
N ALA A 89 17.04 7.08 12.57
CA ALA A 89 16.04 6.11 12.97
C ALA A 89 16.01 4.91 12.00
N ALA A 90 15.87 5.15 10.70
CA ALA A 90 15.88 4.10 9.68
C ALA A 90 17.14 3.23 9.78
N LYS A 91 18.32 3.85 9.94
CA LYS A 91 19.60 3.15 10.09
C LYS A 91 19.62 2.24 11.32
N ARG A 92 19.09 2.69 12.48
CA ARG A 92 19.00 1.86 13.69
C ARG A 92 18.05 0.68 13.49
N LEU A 93 16.88 0.91 12.89
CA LEU A 93 15.92 -0.17 12.64
C LEU A 93 16.52 -1.24 11.70
N ILE A 94 17.26 -0.82 10.67
CA ILE A 94 17.97 -1.73 9.76
C ILE A 94 19.06 -2.51 10.50
N SER A 95 19.78 -1.89 11.45
CA SER A 95 20.88 -2.56 12.15
C SER A 95 20.42 -3.68 13.09
N TYR A 96 19.12 -3.81 13.37
CA TYR A 96 18.57 -4.92 14.14
C TYR A 96 18.62 -6.23 13.36
N GLY A 97 18.67 -6.17 12.02
CA GLY A 97 18.90 -7.34 11.17
C GLY A 97 17.74 -8.34 11.10
N TYR A 98 16.52 -7.93 11.47
CA TYR A 98 15.33 -8.77 11.35
C TYR A 98 14.92 -8.97 9.88
N GLU A 99 14.45 -10.17 9.55
CA GLU A 99 13.88 -10.49 8.24
C GLU A 99 12.53 -9.76 8.03
N TYR A 100 11.73 -9.65 9.09
CA TYR A 100 10.42 -9.00 9.10
C TYR A 100 10.15 -8.22 10.39
N PRO A 101 9.45 -7.06 10.32
CA PRO A 101 9.06 -6.38 9.09
C PRO A 101 10.27 -5.70 8.42
N LYS A 102 10.38 -5.83 7.10
CA LYS A 102 11.43 -5.14 6.33
C LYS A 102 11.25 -3.63 6.39
N VAL A 103 12.30 -2.90 6.78
CA VAL A 103 12.32 -1.43 6.75
C VAL A 103 12.36 -0.97 5.29
N ILE A 104 11.37 -0.19 4.86
CA ILE A 104 11.29 0.36 3.49
C ILE A 104 11.09 1.87 3.52
N GLY A 105 11.61 2.55 2.51
CA GLY A 105 11.49 4.00 2.40
C GLY A 105 10.10 4.42 1.92
N TRP A 106 9.72 5.67 2.22
CA TRP A 106 8.62 6.35 1.55
C TRP A 106 9.11 7.71 1.04
N ILE A 107 8.98 7.93 -0.27
CA ILE A 107 9.51 9.12 -0.94
C ILE A 107 8.55 9.71 -1.98
N ARG A 108 8.74 10.99 -2.32
CA ARG A 108 8.14 11.57 -3.52
C ARG A 108 8.88 11.06 -4.76
N ALA A 109 8.20 11.05 -5.90
CA ALA A 109 8.82 10.70 -7.18
C ALA A 109 9.72 11.85 -7.71
N THR A 110 10.89 12.02 -7.08
CA THR A 110 11.97 12.93 -7.50
C THR A 110 13.33 12.24 -7.40
N HIS A 111 14.28 12.66 -8.23
CA HIS A 111 15.65 12.13 -8.16
C HIS A 111 16.34 12.45 -6.83
N SER A 112 16.03 13.60 -6.22
CA SER A 112 16.58 13.99 -4.91
C SER A 112 16.14 13.02 -3.81
N ASP A 113 14.87 12.65 -3.79
CA ASP A 113 14.34 11.79 -2.74
C ASP A 113 14.74 10.33 -2.97
N LEU A 114 14.87 9.91 -4.25
CA LEU A 114 15.47 8.62 -4.58
C LEU A 114 16.91 8.50 -4.07
N GLN A 115 17.68 9.59 -4.09
CA GLN A 115 19.05 9.56 -3.55
C GLN A 115 19.06 9.27 -2.05
N LEU A 116 18.06 9.72 -1.29
CA LEU A 116 17.93 9.40 0.14
C LEU A 116 17.76 7.88 0.39
N VAL A 117 17.00 7.20 -0.47
CA VAL A 117 16.80 5.73 -0.38
C VAL A 117 18.12 5.01 -0.64
N VAL A 118 18.87 5.48 -1.63
CA VAL A 118 20.19 4.92 -1.99
C VAL A 118 21.19 5.13 -0.85
N ASP A 119 21.26 6.33 -0.31
CA ASP A 119 22.18 6.67 0.79
C ASP A 119 21.83 5.92 2.09
N ALA A 120 20.54 5.63 2.31
CA ALA A 120 20.06 4.80 3.40
C ALA A 120 20.31 3.30 3.22
N GLY A 121 20.76 2.86 2.03
CA GLY A 121 21.02 1.45 1.72
C GLY A 121 19.76 0.60 1.63
N LEU A 122 18.61 1.21 1.32
CA LEU A 122 17.33 0.52 1.18
C LEU A 122 17.17 -0.05 -0.23
N ASP A 123 16.68 -1.28 -0.32
CA ASP A 123 16.45 -2.02 -1.57
C ASP A 123 14.97 -2.00 -2.01
N GLU A 124 14.09 -1.38 -1.22
CA GLU A 124 12.68 -1.19 -1.55
C GLU A 124 12.17 0.16 -1.02
N THR A 125 11.35 0.84 -1.83
CA THR A 125 10.75 2.11 -1.44
C THR A 125 9.36 2.30 -2.03
N VAL A 126 8.49 2.98 -1.30
CA VAL A 126 7.21 3.48 -1.78
C VAL A 126 7.46 4.82 -2.46
N MET A 127 7.01 4.95 -3.71
CA MET A 127 7.04 6.20 -4.45
C MET A 127 5.64 6.75 -4.63
N LEU A 128 5.42 7.97 -4.14
CA LEU A 128 4.15 8.67 -4.31
C LEU A 128 3.97 9.15 -5.75
N THR A 129 2.91 8.66 -6.42
CA THR A 129 2.53 9.03 -7.79
C THR A 129 1.08 9.49 -7.82
N SER A 130 0.85 10.80 -7.74
CA SER A 130 -0.50 11.38 -7.76
C SER A 130 -1.16 11.19 -9.12
N ILE A 131 -2.28 10.47 -9.14
CA ILE A 131 -2.83 9.94 -10.41
C ILE A 131 -4.19 10.54 -10.80
N SER A 132 -4.84 11.27 -9.89
CA SER A 132 -6.11 11.94 -10.21
C SER A 132 -5.90 13.24 -10.98
N ASP A 133 -6.88 13.58 -11.82
CA ASP A 133 -6.88 14.86 -12.55
C ASP A 133 -6.88 16.05 -11.61
N TYR A 134 -7.43 15.91 -10.40
CA TYR A 134 -7.43 16.99 -9.42
C TYR A 134 -6.01 17.33 -9.00
N HIS A 135 -5.20 16.32 -8.71
CA HIS A 135 -3.79 16.50 -8.36
C HIS A 135 -2.99 16.99 -9.58
N ILE A 136 -3.12 16.31 -10.72
CA ILE A 136 -2.35 16.62 -11.93
C ILE A 136 -2.59 18.06 -12.39
N ARG A 137 -3.86 18.49 -12.46
CA ARG A 137 -4.24 19.81 -12.97
C ARG A 137 -4.14 20.92 -11.92
N TYR A 138 -4.70 20.74 -10.73
CA TYR A 138 -4.82 21.85 -9.77
C TYR A 138 -3.68 21.92 -8.75
N LYS A 139 -3.05 20.79 -8.40
CA LYS A 139 -1.89 20.78 -7.48
C LYS A 139 -0.58 21.04 -8.22
N PHE A 140 -0.41 20.44 -9.40
CA PHE A 140 0.85 20.52 -10.14
C PHE A 140 0.79 21.42 -11.38
N GLY A 141 -0.38 21.66 -11.96
CA GLY A 141 -0.51 22.51 -13.15
C GLY A 141 0.10 21.88 -14.41
N VAL A 142 0.17 20.56 -14.50
CA VAL A 142 0.77 19.82 -15.63
C VAL A 142 -0.26 18.92 -16.32
N THR A 143 0.10 18.40 -17.48
CA THR A 143 -0.68 17.38 -18.19
C THR A 143 -0.50 16.00 -17.56
N ARG A 144 -1.42 15.08 -17.87
CA ARG A 144 -1.30 13.65 -17.49
C ARG A 144 0.01 13.06 -18.00
N GLU A 145 0.37 13.33 -19.25
CA GLU A 145 1.57 12.81 -19.90
C GLU A 145 2.85 13.29 -19.22
N GLU A 146 2.94 14.56 -18.86
CA GLU A 146 4.08 15.13 -18.14
C GLU A 146 4.24 14.52 -16.74
N ALA A 147 3.15 14.39 -15.99
CA ALA A 147 3.17 13.76 -14.66
C ALA A 147 3.64 12.30 -14.74
N ILE A 148 3.03 11.50 -15.64
CA ILE A 148 3.40 10.10 -15.84
C ILE A 148 4.85 9.96 -16.30
N LYS A 149 5.30 10.80 -17.24
CA LYS A 149 6.69 10.76 -17.72
C LYS A 149 7.67 11.00 -16.58
N LYS A 150 7.42 12.00 -15.74
CA LYS A 150 8.24 12.29 -14.56
C LYS A 150 8.29 11.09 -13.59
N TYR A 151 7.14 10.47 -13.32
CA TYR A 151 7.10 9.30 -12.43
C TYR A 151 7.87 8.12 -13.00
N LEU A 152 7.67 7.80 -14.28
CA LEU A 152 8.38 6.71 -14.95
C LEU A 152 9.89 6.93 -14.97
N GLU A 153 10.36 8.15 -15.18
CA GLU A 153 11.80 8.47 -15.18
C GLU A 153 12.46 8.15 -13.83
N VAL A 154 11.83 8.52 -12.72
CA VAL A 154 12.36 8.27 -11.37
C VAL A 154 12.25 6.78 -11.01
N ILE A 155 11.15 6.13 -11.37
CA ILE A 155 10.95 4.70 -11.14
C ILE A 155 11.96 3.88 -11.94
N GLU A 156 12.13 4.16 -13.24
CA GLU A 156 13.14 3.53 -14.08
C GLU A 156 14.54 3.68 -13.48
N LYS A 157 14.87 4.87 -12.95
CA LYS A 157 16.15 5.09 -12.26
C LYS A 157 16.30 4.21 -11.02
N ALA A 158 15.26 4.04 -10.20
CA ALA A 158 15.31 3.16 -9.04
C ALA A 158 15.48 1.69 -9.44
N LEU A 159 14.71 1.21 -10.41
CA LEU A 159 14.80 -0.16 -10.92
C LEU A 159 16.19 -0.44 -11.53
N SER A 160 16.77 0.52 -12.25
CA SER A 160 18.14 0.41 -12.79
C SER A 160 19.24 0.27 -11.72
N ARG A 161 18.91 0.63 -10.47
CA ARG A 161 19.79 0.48 -9.29
C ARG A 161 19.44 -0.75 -8.45
N GLY A 162 18.52 -1.61 -8.90
CA GLY A 162 18.09 -2.78 -8.15
C GLY A 162 17.09 -2.50 -7.02
N ILE A 163 16.54 -1.29 -6.94
CA ILE A 163 15.62 -0.88 -5.88
C ILE A 163 14.19 -1.19 -6.33
N ALA A 164 13.50 -2.07 -5.61
CA ALA A 164 12.10 -2.38 -5.83
C ALA A 164 11.22 -1.17 -5.48
N VAL A 165 10.17 -0.95 -6.27
CA VAL A 165 9.29 0.22 -6.10
C VAL A 165 7.86 -0.23 -5.80
N ARG A 166 7.26 0.34 -4.76
CA ARG A 166 5.80 0.37 -4.61
C ARG A 166 5.27 1.68 -5.18
N ALA A 167 4.67 1.62 -6.36
CA ALA A 167 4.02 2.79 -6.96
C ALA A 167 2.71 3.06 -6.22
N SER A 168 2.69 4.10 -5.39
CA SER A 168 1.51 4.51 -4.64
C SER A 168 0.68 5.47 -5.47
N LEU A 169 -0.43 4.97 -6.01
CA LEU A 169 -1.34 5.68 -6.90
C LEU A 169 -2.23 6.64 -6.09
N GLU A 170 -1.64 7.74 -5.59
CA GLU A 170 -2.34 8.72 -4.74
C GLU A 170 -3.62 9.22 -5.41
N ASP A 171 -4.71 9.18 -4.63
CA ASP A 171 -6.05 9.62 -5.01
C ASP A 171 -6.71 8.78 -6.12
N ILE A 172 -6.39 7.47 -6.18
CA ILE A 172 -6.94 6.55 -7.17
C ILE A 172 -8.48 6.47 -7.14
N THR A 173 -9.11 6.67 -5.97
CA THR A 173 -10.58 6.66 -5.84
C THR A 173 -11.28 7.85 -6.50
N ARG A 174 -10.50 8.79 -7.07
CA ARG A 174 -10.98 9.90 -7.89
C ARG A 174 -10.29 9.98 -9.26
N ALA A 175 -9.56 8.94 -9.66
CA ALA A 175 -8.79 8.93 -10.89
C ALA A 175 -9.53 8.26 -12.06
N ASP A 176 -9.11 8.61 -13.27
CA ASP A 176 -9.57 7.95 -14.49
C ASP A 176 -8.88 6.59 -14.65
N ILE A 177 -9.58 5.53 -14.22
CA ILE A 177 -9.03 4.17 -14.16
C ILE A 177 -8.61 3.67 -15.54
N HIS A 178 -9.43 3.89 -16.56
CA HIS A 178 -9.15 3.40 -17.90
C HIS A 178 -8.20 4.31 -18.68
N GLY A 179 -8.34 5.62 -18.55
CA GLY A 179 -7.56 6.59 -19.31
C GLY A 179 -6.17 6.90 -18.74
N VAL A 180 -5.94 6.68 -17.44
CA VAL A 180 -4.65 7.03 -16.79
C VAL A 180 -4.07 5.86 -16.02
N VAL A 181 -4.84 5.24 -15.13
CA VAL A 181 -4.30 4.22 -14.21
C VAL A 181 -3.83 2.97 -14.97
N ILE A 182 -4.67 2.37 -15.81
CA ILE A 182 -4.30 1.17 -16.58
C ILE A 182 -3.08 1.44 -17.49
N PRO A 183 -3.04 2.49 -18.32
CA PRO A 183 -1.87 2.80 -19.13
C PRO A 183 -0.60 3.01 -18.32
N PHE A 184 -0.71 3.66 -17.15
CA PHE A 184 0.44 3.87 -16.27
C PHE A 184 0.96 2.55 -15.69
N ILE A 185 0.08 1.71 -15.15
CA ILE A 185 0.44 0.39 -14.61
C ILE A 185 1.10 -0.48 -15.69
N LYS A 186 0.60 -0.50 -16.92
CA LYS A 186 1.24 -1.26 -18.01
C LYS A 186 2.70 -0.85 -18.24
N LYS A 187 2.99 0.46 -18.26
CA LYS A 187 4.36 0.97 -18.38
C LYS A 187 5.22 0.58 -17.18
N LEU A 188 4.65 0.54 -15.98
CA LEU A 188 5.36 0.06 -14.78
C LEU A 188 5.73 -1.44 -14.89
N LEU A 189 4.83 -2.27 -15.42
CA LEU A 189 5.09 -3.69 -15.65
C LEU A 189 6.17 -3.91 -16.71
N GLU A 190 6.14 -3.15 -17.81
CA GLU A 190 7.19 -3.17 -18.83
C GLU A 190 8.56 -2.80 -18.26
N LEU A 191 8.63 -1.80 -17.38
CA LEU A 191 9.86 -1.44 -16.67
C LEU A 191 10.30 -2.54 -15.70
N SER A 192 9.35 -3.11 -14.95
CA SER A 192 9.63 -4.20 -14.01
C SER A 192 10.25 -5.41 -14.71
N GLU A 193 9.69 -5.80 -15.87
CA GLU A 193 10.21 -6.89 -16.70
C GLU A 193 11.59 -6.55 -17.28
N ARG A 194 11.76 -5.34 -17.85
CA ARG A 194 13.02 -4.88 -18.45
C ARG A 194 14.20 -4.97 -17.47
N TYR A 195 13.99 -4.56 -16.22
CA TYR A 195 15.05 -4.52 -15.21
C TYR A 195 15.11 -5.78 -14.34
N GLY A 196 14.10 -6.66 -14.42
CA GLY A 196 14.00 -7.83 -13.55
C GLY A 196 13.79 -7.48 -12.06
N VAL A 197 13.32 -6.27 -11.78
CA VAL A 197 13.11 -5.75 -10.41
C VAL A 197 11.60 -5.55 -10.19
N PRO A 198 11.02 -6.05 -9.09
CA PRO A 198 9.57 -5.95 -8.86
C PRO A 198 9.06 -4.51 -8.77
N VAL A 199 7.92 -4.25 -9.42
CA VAL A 199 7.08 -3.08 -9.14
C VAL A 199 5.76 -3.56 -8.53
N LYS A 200 5.45 -3.05 -7.33
CA LYS A 200 4.19 -3.30 -6.62
C LYS A 200 3.26 -2.10 -6.80
N ILE A 201 1.96 -2.33 -6.82
CA ILE A 201 0.94 -1.30 -6.99
C ILE A 201 0.22 -1.09 -5.66
N LYS A 202 0.34 0.11 -5.10
CA LYS A 202 -0.33 0.53 -3.87
C LYS A 202 -1.51 1.44 -4.20
N LEU A 203 -2.67 1.14 -3.62
CA LEU A 203 -3.98 1.72 -3.92
C LEU A 203 -4.50 2.49 -2.71
N PRO A 204 -4.03 3.73 -2.48
CA PRO A 204 -4.48 4.56 -1.37
C PRO A 204 -5.86 5.17 -1.62
N ASP A 205 -6.79 4.99 -0.68
CA ASP A 205 -8.02 5.77 -0.61
C ASP A 205 -7.78 7.09 0.12
N THR A 206 -7.02 7.98 -0.52
CA THR A 206 -6.48 9.21 0.08
C THR A 206 -7.47 10.08 0.85
N LEU A 207 -8.76 10.07 0.49
CA LEU A 207 -9.80 10.86 1.15
C LEU A 207 -10.88 10.01 1.85
N GLY A 208 -10.72 8.69 1.94
CA GLY A 208 -11.74 7.80 2.53
C GLY A 208 -13.05 7.77 1.74
N LEU A 209 -12.93 7.83 0.41
CA LEU A 209 -14.02 7.99 -0.54
C LEU A 209 -14.43 6.69 -1.23
N GLY A 210 -13.64 5.64 -1.07
CA GLY A 210 -13.87 4.30 -1.58
C GLY A 210 -15.06 3.62 -0.91
N LEU A 211 -15.78 2.82 -1.69
CA LEU A 211 -16.92 2.04 -1.23
C LEU A 211 -16.65 0.54 -1.45
N PRO A 212 -17.03 -0.32 -0.48
CA PRO A 212 -16.73 -1.75 -0.51
C PRO A 212 -17.70 -2.57 -1.40
N PHE A 213 -18.44 -1.93 -2.30
CA PHE A 213 -19.53 -2.56 -3.05
C PHE A 213 -19.17 -2.73 -4.53
N TYR A 214 -19.46 -3.91 -5.10
CA TYR A 214 -19.25 -4.18 -6.53
C TYR A 214 -20.27 -3.48 -7.43
N GLU A 215 -21.37 -2.98 -6.88
CA GLU A 215 -22.45 -2.31 -7.60
C GLU A 215 -22.06 -0.87 -7.95
N VAL A 216 -21.22 -0.26 -7.11
CA VAL A 216 -20.72 1.10 -7.28
C VAL A 216 -19.83 1.18 -8.52
N SER A 217 -19.92 2.29 -9.26
CA SER A 217 -19.07 2.53 -10.42
C SER A 217 -17.63 2.84 -10.04
N LEU A 218 -16.71 2.65 -10.99
CA LEU A 218 -15.37 3.23 -10.88
C LEU A 218 -15.48 4.78 -10.92
N PRO A 219 -14.56 5.51 -10.27
CA PRO A 219 -13.45 5.04 -9.44
C PRO A 219 -13.80 4.82 -7.95
N ARG A 220 -15.08 4.81 -7.55
CA ARG A 220 -15.45 4.70 -6.12
C ARG A 220 -15.49 3.27 -5.61
N SER A 221 -15.74 2.27 -6.45
CA SER A 221 -15.78 0.87 -6.03
C SER A 221 -14.37 0.30 -5.87
N ILE A 222 -13.91 0.14 -4.61
CA ILE A 222 -12.64 -0.53 -4.28
C ILE A 222 -12.57 -1.94 -4.88
N PRO A 223 -13.57 -2.83 -4.71
CA PRO A 223 -13.47 -4.17 -5.26
C PRO A 223 -13.42 -4.19 -6.81
N ARG A 224 -14.06 -3.22 -7.50
CA ARG A 224 -13.88 -3.08 -8.95
C ARG A 224 -12.49 -2.57 -9.32
N ILE A 225 -11.90 -1.64 -8.56
CA ILE A 225 -10.52 -1.17 -8.79
C ILE A 225 -9.57 -2.36 -8.69
N VAL A 226 -9.62 -3.09 -7.57
CA VAL A 226 -8.76 -4.26 -7.34
C VAL A 226 -8.95 -5.31 -8.43
N LYS A 227 -10.20 -5.67 -8.76
CA LYS A 227 -10.49 -6.62 -9.86
C LYS A 227 -9.92 -6.15 -11.21
N THR A 228 -10.04 -4.86 -11.51
CA THR A 228 -9.52 -4.28 -12.75
C THR A 228 -7.99 -4.38 -12.81
N ILE A 229 -7.31 -4.07 -11.70
CA ILE A 229 -5.85 -4.13 -11.64
C ILE A 229 -5.35 -5.58 -11.69
N ARG A 230 -6.00 -6.50 -10.99
CA ARG A 230 -5.70 -7.94 -11.07
C ARG A 230 -5.82 -8.50 -12.49
N SER A 231 -6.78 -8.00 -13.28
CA SER A 231 -6.94 -8.41 -14.68
C SER A 231 -5.76 -8.09 -15.58
N LEU A 232 -4.81 -7.26 -15.11
CA LEU A 232 -3.54 -6.97 -15.80
C LEU A 232 -2.47 -8.04 -15.58
N GLY A 233 -2.77 -9.12 -14.85
CA GLY A 233 -1.83 -10.23 -14.61
C GLY A 233 -0.83 -9.97 -13.48
N ILE A 234 -1.07 -8.97 -12.64
CA ILE A 234 -0.21 -8.65 -11.49
C ILE A 234 -0.42 -9.69 -10.38
N PRO A 235 0.65 -10.27 -9.81
CA PRO A 235 0.56 -11.16 -8.66
C PRO A 235 -0.19 -10.48 -7.50
N GLN A 236 -0.99 -11.26 -6.76
CA GLN A 236 -1.83 -10.72 -5.69
C GLN A 236 -0.98 -10.06 -4.59
N GLU A 237 0.18 -10.64 -4.28
CA GLU A 237 1.17 -10.14 -3.33
C GLU A 237 1.82 -8.79 -3.74
N TYR A 238 1.63 -8.37 -4.99
CA TYR A 238 2.13 -7.09 -5.50
C TYR A 238 1.05 -6.02 -5.56
N ILE A 239 -0.17 -6.31 -5.10
CA ILE A 239 -1.24 -5.33 -4.99
C ILE A 239 -1.50 -5.06 -3.51
N GLU A 240 -1.34 -3.80 -3.11
CA GLU A 240 -1.55 -3.34 -1.74
C GLU A 240 -2.72 -2.36 -1.72
N PHE A 241 -3.71 -2.58 -0.86
CA PHE A 241 -4.74 -1.57 -0.58
C PHE A 241 -4.34 -0.80 0.68
N HIS A 242 -4.51 0.53 0.64
CA HIS A 242 -4.25 1.41 1.76
C HIS A 242 -5.51 2.24 2.00
N ALA A 243 -6.13 2.02 3.16
CA ALA A 243 -7.38 2.66 3.56
C ALA A 243 -7.17 4.07 4.09
#